data_AF-A0A4E9FPQ4-F1
#
_entry.id   AF-A0A4E9FPQ4-F1
#
_cell.length_a   1.000
_cell.length_b   1.000
_cell.length_c   1.000
_cell.angle_alpha   90.00
_cell.angle_beta   90.00
_cell.angle_gamma   90.00
#
_symmetry.space_group_name_H-M   'P 1'
#
loop_
_entity.id
_entity.type
_entity.pdbx_description
1 polymer ?
#
loop_
_entity_poly.entity_id
_entity_poly.type
_entity_poly.pdbx_seq_one_letter_code
_entity_poly.pdbx_strand_id
1 'polypeptide(L)'
;MCKSMMTALCEVATDDMNEKQMQCWHAFFDEIQKAFNDGLANQRQNYLQKCMSKKEMKILKTIWRQIQTKYMKEDGNLTKCNALMYEALQYHCEKIPKTKKYIRKLKEIAHQSIDAVDKIIDAYDSTCGLAELNDRFDSYCYLCCTLGESPRTLWIAFNTGFANIITTKVDEDRIWVKQIWCKIARILEQVIKEFIVSNLCNKQKLEWNEI
;
A
#
# COMPACT_ATOMS: atom_id res chain seq x y z
N MET A 1 -16.50 -8.60 -8.18
CA MET A 1 -16.82 -10.00 -7.87
C MET A 1 -18.28 -10.29 -8.18
N CYS A 2 -19.23 -9.56 -7.58
CA CYS A 2 -20.68 -9.77 -7.80
C CYS A 2 -21.09 -9.80 -9.29
N LYS A 3 -20.65 -8.83 -10.11
CA LYS A 3 -20.97 -8.81 -11.54
C LYS A 3 -20.54 -10.08 -12.29
N SER A 4 -19.29 -10.51 -12.10
CA SER A 4 -18.78 -11.72 -12.76
C SER A 4 -19.47 -12.99 -12.26
N MET A 5 -19.80 -13.05 -10.96
CA MET A 5 -20.55 -14.19 -10.40
C MET A 5 -21.99 -14.22 -10.93
N MET A 6 -22.65 -13.07 -11.06
CA MET A 6 -23.97 -12.95 -11.67
C MET A 6 -23.93 -13.36 -13.15
N THR A 7 -22.94 -12.87 -13.92
CA THR A 7 -22.78 -13.28 -15.32
C THR A 7 -22.59 -14.79 -15.43
N ALA A 8 -21.67 -15.37 -14.66
CA ALA A 8 -21.43 -16.81 -14.66
C ALA A 8 -22.69 -17.60 -14.23
N LEU A 9 -23.44 -17.09 -13.26
CA LEU A 9 -24.68 -17.70 -12.82
C LEU A 9 -25.76 -17.67 -13.92
N CYS A 10 -25.92 -16.54 -14.61
CA CYS A 10 -26.83 -16.44 -15.75
C CYS A 10 -26.42 -17.36 -16.91
N GLU A 11 -25.13 -17.62 -17.10
CA GLU A 11 -24.63 -18.53 -18.15
C GLU A 11 -24.90 -20.01 -17.85
N VAL A 12 -25.00 -20.39 -16.57
CA VAL A 12 -25.26 -21.79 -16.16
C VAL A 12 -26.70 -22.07 -15.78
N ALA A 13 -27.52 -21.03 -15.59
CA ALA A 13 -28.93 -21.18 -15.31
C ALA A 13 -29.62 -21.82 -16.53
N THR A 14 -30.29 -22.94 -16.32
CA THR A 14 -31.01 -23.67 -17.39
C THR A 14 -32.32 -22.99 -17.78
N ASP A 15 -32.87 -22.20 -16.86
CA ASP A 15 -34.09 -21.42 -17.04
C ASP A 15 -33.79 -19.94 -16.79
N ASP A 16 -34.54 -19.06 -17.45
CA ASP A 16 -34.47 -17.62 -17.18
C ASP A 16 -34.79 -17.36 -15.70
N MET A 17 -33.85 -16.74 -14.99
CA MET A 17 -34.06 -16.33 -13.61
C MET A 17 -35.09 -15.20 -13.58
N ASN A 18 -36.14 -15.37 -12.77
CA ASN A 18 -37.06 -14.28 -12.51
C ASN A 18 -36.38 -13.17 -11.68
N GLU A 19 -37.00 -11.99 -11.67
CA GLU A 19 -36.46 -10.81 -10.96
C GLU A 19 -36.16 -11.09 -9.48
N LYS A 20 -37.03 -11.85 -8.80
CA LYS A 20 -36.85 -12.22 -7.39
C LYS A 20 -35.62 -13.10 -7.20
N GLN A 21 -35.39 -14.07 -8.09
CA GLN A 21 -34.20 -14.92 -8.06
C GLN A 21 -32.94 -14.08 -8.31
N MET A 22 -32.95 -13.18 -9.29
CA MET A 22 -31.83 -12.27 -9.55
C MET A 22 -31.51 -11.41 -8.32
N GLN A 23 -32.53 -10.83 -7.67
CA GLN A 23 -32.37 -10.05 -6.45
C GLN A 23 -31.78 -10.87 -5.29
N CYS A 24 -32.25 -12.11 -5.08
CA CYS A 24 -31.69 -12.99 -4.06
C CYS A 24 -30.21 -13.31 -4.32
N TRP A 25 -29.83 -13.56 -5.57
CA TRP A 25 -28.44 -13.84 -5.94
C TRP A 25 -27.55 -12.60 -5.81
N HIS A 26 -28.04 -11.43 -6.21
CA HIS A 26 -27.35 -10.16 -5.96
C HIS A 26 -27.10 -9.95 -4.46
N ALA A 27 -28.13 -10.08 -3.63
CA ALA A 27 -28.01 -9.95 -2.18
C ALA A 27 -27.00 -10.95 -1.58
N PHE A 28 -27.06 -12.22 -2.02
CA PHE A 28 -26.12 -13.25 -1.59
C PHE A 28 -24.67 -12.92 -1.98
N PHE A 29 -24.42 -12.48 -3.21
CA PHE A 29 -23.06 -12.10 -3.64
C PHE A 29 -22.57 -10.84 -2.94
N ASP A 30 -23.45 -9.89 -2.61
CA ASP A 30 -23.11 -8.71 -1.83
C ASP A 30 -22.76 -9.08 -0.38
N GLU A 31 -23.49 -9.99 0.25
CA GLU A 31 -23.16 -10.54 1.57
C GLU A 31 -21.81 -11.26 1.56
N ILE A 32 -21.56 -12.10 0.55
CA ILE A 32 -20.26 -12.75 0.35
C ILE A 32 -19.16 -11.70 0.19
N GLN A 33 -19.36 -10.70 -0.66
CA GLN A 33 -18.38 -9.64 -0.90
C GLN A 33 -18.07 -8.86 0.38
N LYS A 34 -19.10 -8.53 1.17
CA LYS A 34 -18.94 -7.89 2.47
C LYS A 34 -18.13 -8.75 3.43
N ALA A 35 -18.48 -10.03 3.58
CA ALA A 35 -17.77 -10.95 4.47
C ALA A 35 -16.30 -11.13 4.06
N PHE A 36 -16.01 -11.22 2.76
CA PHE A 36 -14.62 -11.26 2.26
C PHE A 36 -13.87 -9.97 2.57
N ASN A 37 -14.49 -8.81 2.34
CA ASN A 37 -13.86 -7.52 2.61
C ASN A 37 -13.58 -7.33 4.10
N ASP A 38 -14.52 -7.69 4.98
CA ASP A 38 -14.35 -7.66 6.43
C ASP A 38 -13.24 -8.61 6.89
N GLY A 39 -13.19 -9.83 6.33
CA GLY A 39 -12.12 -10.79 6.59
C GLY A 39 -10.74 -10.26 6.17
N LEU A 40 -10.66 -9.63 5.00
CA LEU A 40 -9.43 -9.02 4.50
C LEU A 40 -8.99 -7.81 5.35
N ALA A 41 -9.93 -6.93 5.72
CA ALA A 41 -9.66 -5.79 6.60
C ALA A 41 -9.12 -6.27 7.95
N ASN A 42 -9.75 -7.28 8.55
CA ASN A 42 -9.28 -7.92 9.79
C ASN A 42 -7.88 -8.51 9.65
N GLN A 43 -7.56 -9.19 8.53
CA GLN A 43 -6.21 -9.72 8.29
C GLN A 43 -5.16 -8.60 8.18
N ARG A 44 -5.48 -7.49 7.50
CA ARG A 44 -4.58 -6.35 7.36
C ARG A 44 -4.35 -5.65 8.70
N GLN A 45 -5.41 -5.45 9.48
CA GLN A 45 -5.31 -4.85 10.81
C GLN A 45 -4.46 -5.72 11.75
N ASN A 46 -4.70 -7.03 11.75
CA ASN A 46 -3.87 -7.99 12.49
C ASN A 46 -2.41 -7.95 12.06
N TYR A 47 -2.14 -7.81 10.76
CA TYR A 47 -0.78 -7.63 10.25
C TYR A 47 -0.16 -6.35 10.79
N LEU A 48 -0.81 -5.18 10.65
CA LEU A 48 -0.28 -3.90 11.11
C LEU A 48 -0.02 -3.88 12.62
N GLN A 49 -0.86 -4.54 13.42
CA GLN A 49 -0.65 -4.71 14.86
C GLN A 49 0.61 -5.52 15.20
N LYS A 50 0.96 -6.54 14.39
CA LYS A 50 1.96 -7.56 14.75
C LYS A 50 3.24 -7.55 13.90
N CYS A 51 3.27 -6.76 12.83
CA CYS A 51 4.34 -6.83 11.82
C CYS A 51 5.73 -6.44 12.35
N MET A 52 5.80 -5.60 13.38
CA MET A 52 7.03 -5.02 13.92
C MET A 52 7.13 -5.19 15.43
N SER A 53 8.19 -5.84 15.89
CA SER A 53 8.52 -5.90 17.32
C SER A 53 9.16 -4.59 17.81
N LYS A 54 9.11 -4.34 19.13
CA LYS A 54 9.78 -3.19 19.77
C LYS A 54 11.28 -3.15 19.47
N LYS A 55 11.93 -4.32 19.40
CA LYS A 55 13.35 -4.45 19.05
C LYS A 55 13.62 -4.03 17.62
N GLU A 56 12.81 -4.50 16.66
CA GLU A 56 12.92 -4.13 15.25
C GLU A 56 12.66 -2.64 15.04
N MET A 57 11.65 -2.07 15.68
CA MET A 57 11.36 -0.63 15.61
C MET A 57 12.50 0.22 16.16
N LYS A 58 13.11 -0.20 17.29
CA LYS A 58 14.30 0.49 17.84
C LYS A 58 15.44 0.51 16.83
N ILE A 59 15.68 -0.62 16.15
CA ILE A 59 16.71 -0.68 15.11
C ILE A 59 16.34 0.24 13.95
N LEU A 60 15.13 0.12 13.41
CA LEU A 60 14.68 0.94 12.29
C LEU A 60 14.94 2.42 12.58
N LYS A 61 14.54 2.88 13.77
CA LYS A 61 14.75 4.25 14.23
C LYS A 61 16.24 4.62 14.28
N THR A 62 17.11 3.72 14.75
CA THR A 62 18.57 3.97 14.75
C THR A 62 19.14 4.07 13.35
N ILE A 63 18.83 3.13 12.47
CA ILE A 63 19.35 3.09 11.09
C ILE A 63 18.81 4.28 10.29
N TRP A 64 17.53 4.58 10.43
CA TRP A 64 16.90 5.70 9.76
C TRP A 64 17.55 7.04 10.14
N ARG A 65 17.79 7.27 11.44
CA ARG A 65 18.54 8.45 11.90
C ARG A 65 19.96 8.53 11.34
N GLN A 66 20.64 7.40 11.18
CA GLN A 66 21.98 7.36 10.57
C GLN A 66 21.93 7.74 9.09
N ILE A 67 20.92 7.24 8.36
CA ILE A 67 20.67 7.60 6.95
C ILE A 67 20.34 9.09 6.83
N GLN A 68 19.42 9.60 7.65
CA GLN A 68 19.07 11.01 7.68
C GLN A 68 20.31 11.87 7.98
N THR A 69 21.08 11.53 9.01
CA THR A 69 22.32 12.26 9.38
C THR A 69 23.33 12.28 8.24
N LYS A 70 23.48 11.19 7.49
CA LYS A 70 24.37 11.14 6.33
C LYS A 70 23.94 12.13 5.26
N TYR A 71 22.72 12.01 4.76
CA TYR A 71 22.27 12.79 3.61
C TYR A 71 22.06 14.25 3.99
N MET A 72 21.69 14.55 5.23
CA MET A 72 21.71 15.92 5.74
C MET A 72 23.13 16.50 5.75
N LYS A 73 24.19 15.70 6.02
CA LYS A 73 25.58 16.17 5.95
C LYS A 73 26.13 16.25 4.52
N GLU A 74 25.77 15.31 3.65
CA GLU A 74 26.25 15.26 2.25
C GLU A 74 25.53 16.26 1.35
N ASP A 75 24.20 16.36 1.46
CA ASP A 75 23.34 17.05 0.50
C ASP A 75 22.50 18.18 1.14
N GLY A 76 22.54 18.34 2.47
CA GLY A 76 21.72 19.30 3.21
C GLY A 76 20.23 18.92 3.32
N ASN A 77 19.83 17.76 2.78
CA ASN A 77 18.44 17.28 2.72
C ASN A 77 18.39 15.78 2.41
N LEU A 78 17.19 15.22 2.20
CA LEU A 78 16.98 13.82 1.81
C LEU A 78 16.80 13.62 0.29
N THR A 79 17.24 14.56 -0.55
CA THR A 79 17.03 14.51 -2.01
C THR A 79 17.60 13.24 -2.63
N LYS A 80 18.74 12.75 -2.15
CA LYS A 80 19.33 11.50 -2.64
C LYS A 80 18.49 10.27 -2.29
N CYS A 81 17.85 10.23 -1.12
CA CYS A 81 16.86 9.19 -0.82
C CYS A 81 15.66 9.26 -1.78
N ASN A 82 15.14 10.47 -2.01
CA ASN A 82 14.03 10.69 -2.94
C ASN A 82 14.40 10.27 -4.38
N ALA A 83 15.63 10.54 -4.81
CA ALA A 83 16.13 10.16 -6.13
C ALA A 83 16.22 8.64 -6.29
N LEU A 84 16.80 7.93 -5.33
CA LEU A 84 16.90 6.47 -5.34
C LEU A 84 15.51 5.79 -5.33
N MET A 85 14.57 6.33 -4.55
CA MET A 85 13.19 5.85 -4.55
C MET A 85 12.48 6.13 -5.89
N TYR A 86 12.70 7.31 -6.46
CA TYR A 86 12.16 7.67 -7.77
C TYR A 86 12.70 6.78 -8.89
N GLU A 87 13.99 6.48 -8.91
CA GLU A 87 14.61 5.56 -9.87
C GLU A 87 14.00 4.15 -9.79
N ALA A 88 13.80 3.64 -8.57
CA ALA A 88 13.15 2.35 -8.36
C ALA A 88 11.69 2.35 -8.85
N LEU A 89 10.95 3.44 -8.59
CA LEU A 89 9.59 3.62 -9.09
C LEU A 89 9.55 3.70 -10.63
N GLN A 90 10.49 4.41 -11.26
CA GLN A 90 10.57 4.46 -12.72
C GLN A 90 10.88 3.09 -13.33
N TYR A 91 11.77 2.32 -12.69
CA TYR A 91 12.19 1.00 -13.17
C TYR A 91 11.09 -0.05 -13.05
N HIS A 92 10.29 -0.04 -11.98
CA HIS A 92 9.25 -1.06 -11.79
C HIS A 92 7.89 -0.67 -12.35
N CYS A 93 7.61 0.63 -12.51
CA CYS A 93 6.36 1.14 -13.07
C CYS A 93 6.50 1.50 -14.56
N GLU A 94 7.16 0.64 -15.35
CA GLU A 94 7.55 0.92 -16.74
C GLU A 94 6.37 1.20 -17.68
N LYS A 95 5.19 0.67 -17.36
CA LYS A 95 3.98 0.80 -18.18
C LYS A 95 3.34 2.17 -18.10
N ILE A 96 3.75 3.00 -17.14
CA ILE A 96 3.19 4.34 -16.96
C ILE A 96 3.68 5.27 -18.09
N PRO A 97 2.78 6.04 -18.72
CA PRO A 97 3.17 7.03 -19.72
C PRO A 97 4.19 8.03 -19.16
N LYS A 98 5.31 8.26 -19.86
CA LYS A 98 6.37 9.20 -19.47
C LYS A 98 6.01 10.68 -19.69
N THR A 99 4.76 11.05 -19.41
CA THR A 99 4.29 12.44 -19.52
C THR A 99 4.70 13.25 -18.29
N LYS A 100 4.75 14.58 -18.40
CA LYS A 100 5.05 15.49 -17.27
C LYS A 100 4.17 15.22 -16.05
N LYS A 101 2.89 14.88 -16.27
CA LYS A 101 1.91 14.55 -15.22
C LYS A 101 2.36 13.35 -14.41
N TYR A 102 2.70 12.23 -15.05
CA TYR A 102 3.11 11.00 -14.38
C TYR A 102 4.51 11.10 -13.77
N ILE A 103 5.44 11.79 -14.43
CA ILE A 103 6.75 12.10 -13.86
C ILE A 103 6.60 12.85 -12.53
N ARG A 104 5.73 13.87 -12.48
CA ARG A 104 5.43 14.59 -11.23
C ARG A 104 4.85 13.66 -10.16
N LYS A 105 3.88 12.81 -10.51
CA LYS A 105 3.30 11.84 -9.57
C LYS A 105 4.35 10.88 -9.00
N LEU A 106 5.21 10.32 -9.84
CA LEU A 106 6.27 9.41 -9.39
C LEU A 106 7.24 10.10 -8.43
N LYS A 107 7.63 11.35 -8.71
CA LYS A 107 8.47 12.15 -7.79
C LYS A 107 7.79 12.42 -6.46
N GLU A 108 6.49 12.71 -6.49
CA GLU A 108 5.70 12.98 -5.30
C GLU A 108 5.50 11.72 -4.45
N ILE A 109 5.24 10.57 -5.09
CA ILE A 109 5.20 9.26 -4.40
C ILE A 109 6.56 8.94 -3.80
N ALA A 110 7.66 9.20 -4.52
CA ALA A 110 9.00 8.97 -4.00
C ALA A 110 9.24 9.78 -2.72
N HIS A 111 8.94 11.08 -2.75
CA HIS A 111 9.08 11.96 -1.59
C HIS A 111 8.23 11.49 -0.40
N GLN A 112 6.93 11.26 -0.63
CA GLN A 112 6.03 10.83 0.44
C GLN A 112 6.38 9.42 0.98
N SER A 113 7.00 8.55 0.17
CA SER A 113 7.46 7.23 0.64
C SER A 113 8.69 7.33 1.55
N ILE A 114 9.52 8.36 1.38
CA ILE A 114 10.62 8.67 2.30
C ILE A 114 10.06 9.25 3.61
N ASP A 115 9.14 10.21 3.53
CA ASP A 115 8.48 10.79 4.71
C ASP A 115 7.63 9.75 5.47
N ALA A 116 7.14 8.73 4.77
CA ALA A 116 6.38 7.63 5.36
C ALA A 116 7.17 6.87 6.42
N VAL A 117 8.50 6.80 6.30
CA VAL A 117 9.36 6.11 7.26
C VAL A 117 9.28 6.80 8.63
N ASP A 118 9.34 8.14 8.66
CA ASP A 118 9.17 8.92 9.89
C ASP A 118 7.76 8.73 10.46
N LYS A 119 6.72 8.80 9.63
CA LYS A 119 5.33 8.56 10.06
C LYS A 119 5.11 7.16 10.66
N ILE A 120 5.73 6.12 10.10
CA ILE A 120 5.66 4.75 10.62
C ILE A 120 6.37 4.66 11.97
N ILE A 121 7.54 5.28 12.11
CA ILE A 121 8.28 5.31 13.38
C ILE A 121 7.48 6.03 14.47
N ASP A 122 6.84 7.15 14.12
CA ASP A 122 6.08 7.98 15.06
C ASP A 122 4.71 7.40 15.41
N ALA A 123 4.10 6.62 14.52
CA ALA A 123 2.82 5.96 14.75
C ALA A 123 2.94 4.66 15.55
N TYR A 124 4.16 4.10 15.71
CA TYR A 124 4.34 2.83 16.39
C TYR A 124 4.03 2.91 17.88
N ASP A 125 3.05 2.12 18.31
CA ASP A 125 2.75 1.87 19.71
C ASP A 125 3.11 0.43 20.09
N SER A 126 3.65 0.22 21.30
CA SER A 126 4.04 -1.13 21.73
C SER A 126 2.87 -2.05 22.07
N THR A 127 1.66 -1.50 22.26
CA THR A 127 0.44 -2.24 22.59
C THR A 127 -0.37 -2.52 21.33
N CYS A 128 -0.54 -1.51 20.48
CA CYS A 128 -1.40 -1.56 19.28
C CYS A 128 -0.62 -1.69 17.96
N GLY A 129 0.72 -1.69 17.98
CA GLY A 129 1.54 -1.77 16.77
C GLY A 129 1.35 -0.56 15.87
N LEU A 130 0.96 -0.80 14.61
CA LEU A 130 0.69 0.21 13.58
C LEU A 130 -0.79 0.25 13.16
N ALA A 131 -1.70 -0.16 14.05
CA ALA A 131 -3.14 -0.19 13.80
C ALA A 131 -3.73 1.15 13.31
N GLU A 132 -3.21 2.27 13.82
CA GLU A 132 -3.68 3.65 13.58
C GLU A 132 -3.07 4.28 12.31
N LEU A 133 -2.37 3.49 11.49
CA LEU A 133 -1.59 4.03 10.38
C LEU A 133 -2.47 4.46 9.21
N ASN A 134 -3.59 3.77 8.95
CA ASN A 134 -4.41 3.98 7.74
C ASN A 134 -4.83 5.44 7.57
N ASP A 135 -5.38 6.06 8.62
CA ASP A 135 -5.89 7.43 8.60
C ASP A 135 -4.79 8.49 8.34
N ARG A 136 -3.52 8.14 8.55
CA ARG A 136 -2.38 9.04 8.36
C ARG A 136 -1.85 9.07 6.93
N PHE A 137 -2.36 8.19 6.06
CA PHE A 137 -1.83 7.94 4.72
C PHE A 137 -2.85 8.15 3.59
N ASP A 138 -4.04 8.70 3.83
CA ASP A 138 -5.07 8.87 2.79
C ASP A 138 -4.57 9.61 1.54
N SER A 139 -3.92 10.77 1.69
CA SER A 139 -3.39 11.54 0.56
C SER A 139 -2.32 10.75 -0.24
N TYR A 140 -1.45 10.04 0.49
CA TYR A 140 -0.43 9.18 -0.10
C TYR A 140 -1.04 8.00 -0.87
N CYS A 141 -2.01 7.32 -0.26
CA CYS A 141 -2.68 6.18 -0.85
C CYS A 141 -3.50 6.59 -2.07
N TYR A 142 -4.21 7.73 -2.00
CA TYR A 142 -4.91 8.30 -3.14
C TYR A 142 -3.95 8.57 -4.30
N LEU A 143 -2.81 9.23 -4.03
CA LEU A 143 -1.80 9.49 -5.05
C LEU A 143 -1.31 8.19 -5.70
N CYS A 144 -0.98 7.17 -4.91
CA CYS A 144 -0.59 5.84 -5.38
C CYS A 144 -1.69 5.19 -6.25
N CYS A 145 -2.95 5.26 -5.85
CA CYS A 145 -4.07 4.71 -6.62
C CYS A 145 -4.23 5.38 -7.99
N THR A 146 -4.05 6.71 -8.04
CA THR A 146 -4.15 7.46 -9.31
C THR A 146 -2.95 7.26 -10.25
N LEU A 147 -1.92 6.53 -9.81
CA LEU A 147 -0.81 6.14 -10.65
C LEU A 147 -1.22 5.06 -11.67
N GLY A 148 -2.22 4.23 -11.32
CA GLY A 148 -2.71 3.13 -12.16
C GLY A 148 -1.92 1.84 -12.05
N GLU A 149 -0.97 1.76 -11.10
CA GLU A 149 -0.19 0.55 -10.83
C GLU A 149 -0.80 -0.29 -9.72
N SER A 150 -0.50 -1.60 -9.75
CA SER A 150 -0.96 -2.50 -8.70
C SER A 150 -0.20 -2.24 -7.39
N PRO A 151 -0.82 -2.46 -6.21
CA PRO A 151 -0.11 -2.40 -4.93
C PRO A 151 1.12 -3.30 -4.87
N ARG A 152 1.11 -4.43 -5.60
CA ARG A 152 2.25 -5.34 -5.71
C ARG A 152 3.41 -4.72 -6.49
N THR A 153 3.14 -4.02 -7.60
CA THR A 153 4.17 -3.29 -8.36
C THR A 153 4.83 -2.24 -7.47
N LEU A 154 4.00 -1.45 -6.76
CA LEU A 154 4.48 -0.43 -5.83
C LEU A 154 5.31 -1.03 -4.69
N TRP A 155 4.87 -2.15 -4.11
CA TRP A 155 5.64 -2.86 -3.09
C TRP A 155 7.04 -3.27 -3.57
N ILE A 156 7.15 -3.81 -4.79
CA ILE A 156 8.44 -4.17 -5.38
C ILE A 156 9.31 -2.92 -5.56
N ALA A 157 8.73 -1.83 -6.09
CA ALA A 157 9.42 -0.56 -6.27
C ALA A 157 9.95 0.01 -4.94
N PHE A 158 9.11 0.05 -3.91
CA PHE A 158 9.49 0.52 -2.58
C PHE A 158 10.59 -0.35 -1.99
N ASN A 159 10.50 -1.67 -2.14
CA ASN A 159 11.52 -2.58 -1.62
C ASN A 159 12.88 -2.34 -2.30
N THR A 160 12.91 -2.17 -3.63
CA THR A 160 14.12 -1.81 -4.36
C THR A 160 14.64 -0.42 -3.94
N GLY A 161 13.77 0.58 -3.84
CA GLY A 161 14.16 1.93 -3.43
C GLY A 161 14.77 1.96 -2.03
N PHE A 162 14.13 1.29 -1.06
CA PHE A 162 14.66 1.17 0.30
C PHE A 162 15.96 0.37 0.35
N ALA A 163 16.06 -0.74 -0.40
CA ALA A 163 17.30 -1.50 -0.51
C ALA A 163 18.46 -0.62 -1.01
N ASN A 164 18.23 0.19 -2.06
CA ASN A 164 19.24 1.11 -2.59
C ASN A 164 19.62 2.21 -1.59
N ILE A 165 18.69 2.68 -0.76
CA ILE A 165 18.97 3.67 0.28
C ILE A 165 19.85 3.07 1.38
N ILE A 166 19.53 1.85 1.85
CA ILE A 166 20.24 1.22 2.97
C ILE A 166 21.63 0.71 2.59
N THR A 167 21.83 0.21 1.37
CA THR A 167 23.15 -0.28 0.90
C THR A 167 24.19 0.83 0.88
N THR A 168 23.76 2.09 0.82
CA THR A 168 24.69 3.23 0.90
C THR A 168 25.29 3.42 2.30
N LYS A 169 24.79 2.74 3.35
CA LYS A 169 25.25 2.93 4.73
C LYS A 169 25.46 1.68 5.55
N VAL A 170 24.72 0.62 5.27
CA VAL A 170 24.79 -0.62 6.02
C VAL A 170 25.58 -1.59 5.16
N ASP A 171 26.71 -2.06 5.67
CA ASP A 171 27.43 -3.18 5.07
C ASP A 171 26.40 -4.26 4.72
N GLU A 172 26.40 -4.69 3.46
CA GLU A 172 25.30 -5.41 2.81
C GLU A 172 24.91 -6.72 3.52
N ASP A 173 25.75 -7.16 4.46
CA ASP A 173 25.70 -8.42 5.20
C ASP A 173 24.68 -8.47 6.33
N ARG A 174 24.04 -7.35 6.69
CA ARG A 174 22.99 -7.40 7.71
C ARG A 174 21.65 -7.80 7.11
N ILE A 175 21.49 -9.09 6.79
CA ILE A 175 20.25 -9.74 6.31
C ILE A 175 19.01 -9.24 7.09
N TRP A 176 19.15 -9.15 8.41
CA TRP A 176 18.08 -8.72 9.30
C TRP A 176 17.68 -7.24 9.12
N VAL A 177 18.58 -6.36 8.68
CA VAL A 177 18.26 -4.97 8.32
C VAL A 177 17.43 -4.97 7.04
N LYS A 178 17.86 -5.72 6.01
CA LYS A 178 17.08 -5.86 4.77
C LYS A 178 15.66 -6.35 5.07
N GLN A 179 15.50 -7.32 5.97
CA GLN A 179 14.18 -7.81 6.41
C GLN A 179 13.31 -6.73 7.07
N ILE A 180 13.87 -5.89 7.94
CA ILE A 180 13.14 -4.77 8.56
C ILE A 180 12.64 -3.79 7.47
N TRP A 181 13.47 -3.46 6.49
CA TRP A 181 13.10 -2.55 5.41
C TRP A 181 12.09 -3.16 4.42
N CYS A 182 12.16 -4.48 4.18
CA CYS A 182 11.11 -5.21 3.46
C CYS A 182 9.74 -5.08 4.17
N LYS A 183 9.73 -5.09 5.52
CA LYS A 183 8.49 -4.89 6.29
C LYS A 183 7.93 -3.48 6.12
N ILE A 184 8.79 -2.46 6.00
CA ILE A 184 8.36 -1.08 5.70
C ILE A 184 7.64 -1.02 4.34
N ALA A 185 8.26 -1.56 3.28
CA ALA A 185 7.60 -1.66 1.99
C ALA A 185 6.25 -2.40 2.08
N ARG A 186 6.19 -3.49 2.86
CA ARG A 186 4.96 -4.28 3.06
C ARG A 186 3.89 -3.54 3.85
N ILE A 187 4.26 -2.70 4.82
CA ILE A 187 3.34 -1.82 5.55
C ILE A 187 2.70 -0.82 4.57
N LEU A 188 3.50 -0.16 3.72
CA LEU A 188 3.01 0.75 2.68
C LEU A 188 2.03 0.05 1.72
N GLU A 189 2.34 -1.19 1.34
CA GLU A 189 1.43 -2.01 0.52
C GLU A 189 0.09 -2.29 1.25
N GLN A 190 0.12 -2.58 2.55
CA GLN A 190 -1.12 -2.85 3.30
C GLN A 190 -2.00 -1.61 3.41
N VAL A 191 -1.45 -0.44 3.72
CA VAL A 191 -2.25 0.80 3.82
C VAL A 191 -2.86 1.19 2.47
N ILE A 192 -2.12 0.99 1.36
CA ILE A 192 -2.66 1.23 0.01
C ILE A 192 -3.81 0.26 -0.30
N LYS A 193 -3.66 -1.03 0.04
CA LYS A 193 -4.72 -2.02 -0.18
C LYS A 193 -5.97 -1.71 0.65
N GLU A 194 -5.79 -1.28 1.89
CA GLU A 194 -6.90 -0.93 2.76
C GLU A 194 -7.65 0.31 2.24
N PHE A 195 -6.90 1.32 1.81
CA PHE A 195 -7.47 2.50 1.17
C PHE A 195 -8.29 2.14 -0.08
N ILE A 196 -7.79 1.24 -0.93
CA ILE A 196 -8.50 0.78 -2.13
C ILE A 196 -9.82 0.09 -1.74
N VAL A 197 -9.79 -0.84 -0.78
CA VAL A 197 -11.00 -1.57 -0.37
C VAL A 197 -12.03 -0.63 0.24
N SER A 198 -11.61 0.26 1.14
CA SER A 198 -12.49 1.23 1.79
C SER A 198 -13.13 2.19 0.78
N ASN A 199 -12.37 2.68 -0.20
CA ASN A 199 -12.88 3.62 -1.20
C ASN A 199 -13.64 2.95 -2.36
N LEU A 200 -13.30 1.72 -2.74
CA LEU A 200 -14.10 0.96 -3.71
C LEU A 200 -15.48 0.61 -3.15
N CYS A 201 -15.57 0.25 -1.86
CA CYS A 201 -16.85 0.05 -1.20
C CYS A 201 -17.69 1.34 -1.23
N ASN A 202 -17.06 2.51 -1.08
CA ASN A 202 -17.75 3.80 -1.16
C ASN A 202 -18.20 4.16 -2.58
N LYS A 203 -17.37 3.89 -3.60
CA LYS A 203 -17.76 4.11 -5.01
C LYS A 203 -18.89 3.21 -5.45
N GLN A 204 -18.85 1.94 -5.07
CA GLN A 204 -19.95 1.01 -5.38
C GLN A 204 -21.24 1.48 -4.72
N LYS A 205 -21.23 1.90 -3.45
CA LYS A 205 -22.42 2.45 -2.78
C LYS A 205 -23.01 3.68 -3.49
N LEU A 206 -22.19 4.51 -4.14
CA LEU A 206 -22.68 5.66 -4.91
C LEU A 206 -23.28 5.25 -6.25
N GLU A 207 -22.63 4.34 -6.98
CA GLU A 207 -23.15 3.82 -8.27
C GLU A 207 -24.48 3.06 -8.10
N TRP A 208 -24.70 2.40 -6.95
CA TRP A 208 -25.97 1.72 -6.64
C TRP A 208 -27.12 2.66 -6.22
N ASN A 209 -26.82 3.90 -5.83
CA ASN A 209 -27.86 4.90 -5.54
C ASN A 209 -28.28 5.69 -6.79
N GLU A 210 -27.61 5.47 -7.92
CA GLU A 210 -27.88 6.13 -9.20
C GLU A 210 -28.56 5.19 -10.24
N ILE A 211 -28.88 3.94 -9.84
CA ILE A 211 -29.68 2.96 -10.61
C ILE A 211 -30.97 2.67 -9.84
#